data_AF-A0A9X3J0U4-F1
#
_entry.id   AF-A0A9X3J0U4-F1
#
_cell.length_a   1.000
_cell.length_b   1.000
_cell.length_c   1.000
_cell.angle_alpha   90.00
_cell.angle_beta   90.00
_cell.angle_gamma   90.00
#
_symmetry.space_group_name_H-M   'P 1'
#
loop_
_entity.id
_entity.type
_entity.pdbx_description
1 polymer ?
#
loop_
_entity_poly.entity_id
_entity_poly.type
_entity_poly.pdbx_seq_one_letter_code
_entity_poly.pdbx_strand_id
1 'polypeptide(L)'
;MSWPGRSLAPGRGRSRSVEEVVAHVAGGSPAAAELTAALREIEAAAAAAFPGNIYWDTELLAAELLRAGPGALAALGRQIAGLQALYGHNTVIRFRYVHDFLYGYDWAKWVQREPEERAGVGPFAPAFIDHQERRARELEQLIADDDAVYPSLPEGQVRNPFPFSREPEAEALLLAELAAAGLLPVEAWDAAASPLWDRPYADLRVERAAALGLLLPE
;
A
#
# COMPACT_ATOMS: atom_id res chain seq x y z
N MET A 1 -17.38 -7.16 -0.89
CA MET A 1 -17.21 -5.70 -1.00
C MET A 1 -17.11 -5.33 -2.46
N SER A 2 -17.66 -4.20 -2.89
CA SER A 2 -17.44 -3.68 -4.25
C SER A 2 -16.16 -2.85 -4.26
N TRP A 3 -15.20 -3.23 -5.10
CA TRP A 3 -14.10 -2.34 -5.49
C TRP A 3 -14.68 -1.04 -6.09
N PRO A 4 -14.07 0.13 -5.84
CA PRO A 4 -12.74 0.33 -5.24
C PRO A 4 -12.69 0.37 -3.69
N GLY A 5 -13.74 0.05 -2.94
CA GLY A 5 -13.66 0.01 -1.46
C GLY A 5 -13.87 1.36 -0.75
N ARG A 6 -13.39 1.48 0.49
CA ARG A 6 -13.55 2.65 1.37
C ARG A 6 -12.40 3.65 1.19
N SER A 7 -12.59 4.86 1.71
CA SER A 7 -11.55 5.88 1.77
C SER A 7 -11.20 6.21 3.23
N LEU A 8 -9.95 6.57 3.47
CA LEU A 8 -9.47 7.19 4.71
C LEU A 8 -9.49 8.73 4.64
N ALA A 9 -9.83 9.31 3.50
CA ALA A 9 -9.90 10.76 3.35
C ALA A 9 -10.98 11.35 4.30
N PRO A 10 -10.68 12.44 5.02
CA PRO A 10 -11.64 13.07 5.91
C PRO A 10 -12.97 13.40 5.21
N GLY A 11 -14.08 12.95 5.79
CA GLY A 11 -15.43 13.20 5.27
C GLY A 11 -15.82 12.38 4.03
N ARG A 12 -14.98 11.44 3.57
CA ARG A 12 -15.24 10.63 2.37
C ARG A 12 -15.38 9.14 2.73
N GLY A 13 -16.58 8.59 2.56
CA GLY A 13 -16.86 7.19 2.92
C GLY A 13 -16.36 6.13 1.91
N ARG A 14 -16.12 6.52 0.66
CA ARG A 14 -15.65 5.63 -0.43
C ARG A 14 -14.43 6.19 -1.13
N SER A 15 -13.57 5.33 -1.64
CA SER A 15 -12.50 5.76 -2.55
C SER A 15 -13.12 6.33 -3.84
N ARG A 16 -12.36 7.21 -4.49
CA ARG A 16 -12.69 7.68 -5.83
C ARG A 16 -12.54 6.53 -6.83
N SER A 17 -13.38 6.48 -7.85
CA SER A 17 -13.15 5.59 -9.01
C SER A 17 -11.91 6.04 -9.79
N VAL A 18 -11.38 5.18 -10.65
CA VAL A 18 -10.27 5.55 -11.54
C VAL A 18 -10.60 6.81 -12.34
N GLU A 19 -11.81 6.93 -12.88
CA GLU A 19 -12.24 8.10 -13.64
C GLU A 19 -12.26 9.37 -12.79
N GLU A 20 -12.73 9.27 -11.54
CA GLU A 20 -12.74 10.40 -10.60
C GLU A 20 -11.32 10.83 -10.21
N VAL A 21 -10.42 9.87 -9.99
CA VAL A 21 -9.00 10.14 -9.71
C VAL A 21 -8.33 10.81 -10.90
N VAL A 22 -8.50 10.27 -12.11
CA VAL A 22 -7.92 10.84 -13.33
C VAL A 22 -8.46 12.24 -13.60
N ALA A 23 -9.76 12.46 -13.45
CA ALA A 23 -10.36 13.79 -13.60
C ALA A 23 -9.80 14.79 -12.57
N HIS A 24 -9.52 14.33 -11.35
CA HIS A 24 -8.97 15.15 -10.29
C HIS A 24 -7.49 15.48 -10.48
N VAL A 25 -6.67 14.49 -10.86
CA VAL A 25 -5.20 14.60 -10.93
C VAL A 25 -4.72 15.09 -12.29
N ALA A 26 -5.38 14.69 -13.37
CA ALA A 26 -4.91 14.90 -14.74
C ALA A 26 -5.83 15.84 -15.54
N GLY A 27 -6.57 16.74 -14.88
CA GLY A 27 -7.52 17.65 -15.52
C GLY A 27 -6.92 18.39 -16.73
N GLY A 28 -7.31 17.96 -17.94
CA GLY A 28 -6.83 18.53 -19.21
C GLY A 28 -5.46 18.02 -19.70
N SER A 29 -4.85 17.05 -19.03
CA SER A 29 -3.58 16.44 -19.45
C SER A 29 -3.75 15.51 -20.66
N PRO A 30 -2.86 15.56 -21.67
CA PRO A 30 -2.87 14.61 -22.79
C PRO A 30 -2.57 13.17 -22.34
N ALA A 31 -1.97 12.98 -21.15
CA ALA A 31 -1.66 11.66 -20.60
C ALA A 31 -2.83 11.00 -19.85
N ALA A 32 -4.03 11.62 -19.80
CA ALA A 32 -5.16 11.10 -19.05
C ALA A 32 -5.59 9.68 -19.46
N ALA A 33 -5.53 9.35 -20.77
CA ALA A 33 -5.86 8.02 -21.26
C ALA A 33 -4.83 6.97 -20.81
N GLU A 34 -3.54 7.31 -20.86
CA GLU A 34 -2.46 6.43 -20.41
C GLU A 34 -2.53 6.20 -18.89
N LEU A 35 -2.78 7.26 -18.12
CA LEU A 35 -3.00 7.18 -16.68
C LEU A 35 -4.20 6.31 -16.32
N THR A 36 -5.32 6.47 -17.04
CA THR A 36 -6.51 5.63 -16.85
C THR A 36 -6.19 4.16 -17.07
N ALA A 37 -5.47 3.83 -18.14
CA ALA A 37 -5.09 2.45 -18.43
C ALA A 37 -4.19 1.86 -17.34
N ALA A 38 -3.16 2.60 -16.91
CA ALA A 38 -2.26 2.17 -15.85
C ALA A 38 -2.99 1.95 -14.51
N LEU A 39 -3.85 2.87 -14.11
CA LEU A 39 -4.61 2.75 -12.86
C LEU A 39 -5.61 1.58 -12.89
N ARG A 40 -6.26 1.33 -14.03
CA ARG A 40 -7.13 0.15 -14.19
C ARG A 40 -6.37 -1.16 -14.10
N GLU A 41 -5.17 -1.20 -14.67
CA GLU A 41 -4.30 -2.38 -14.58
C GLU A 41 -3.88 -2.64 -13.13
N ILE A 42 -3.46 -1.60 -12.40
CA ILE A 42 -3.12 -1.69 -10.97
C ILE A 42 -4.34 -2.12 -10.15
N GLU A 43 -5.51 -1.51 -10.36
CA GLU A 43 -6.74 -1.84 -9.62
C GLU A 43 -7.17 -3.28 -9.87
N ALA A 44 -7.14 -3.75 -11.13
CA ALA A 44 -7.47 -5.13 -11.46
C ALA A 44 -6.51 -6.12 -10.79
N ALA A 45 -5.20 -5.81 -10.79
CA ALA A 45 -4.20 -6.63 -10.12
C ALA A 45 -4.40 -6.64 -8.59
N ALA A 46 -4.66 -5.48 -7.99
CA ALA A 46 -4.94 -5.37 -6.55
C ALA A 46 -6.23 -6.10 -6.16
N ALA A 47 -7.28 -6.01 -6.97
CA ALA A 47 -8.54 -6.70 -6.74
C ALA A 47 -8.39 -8.23 -6.78
N ALA A 48 -7.59 -8.73 -7.72
CA ALA A 48 -7.27 -10.15 -7.81
C ALA A 48 -6.36 -10.62 -6.66
N ALA A 49 -5.40 -9.79 -6.25
CA ALA A 49 -4.40 -10.13 -5.23
C ALA A 49 -4.93 -10.00 -3.79
N PHE A 50 -5.85 -9.07 -3.54
CA PHE A 50 -6.34 -8.71 -2.21
C PHE A 50 -7.88 -8.63 -2.19
N PRO A 51 -8.61 -9.74 -2.36
CA PRO A 51 -10.08 -9.73 -2.45
C PRO A 51 -10.77 -9.19 -1.18
N GLY A 52 -10.07 -9.22 -0.04
CA GLY A 52 -10.53 -8.66 1.23
C GLY A 52 -10.11 -7.22 1.49
N ASN A 53 -9.49 -6.53 0.52
CA ASN A 53 -8.98 -5.16 0.71
C ASN A 53 -10.08 -4.18 1.15
N ILE A 54 -9.76 -3.27 2.08
CA ILE A 54 -10.76 -2.37 2.68
C ILE A 54 -10.67 -0.97 2.09
N TYR A 55 -9.45 -0.42 1.99
CA TYR A 55 -9.23 0.95 1.54
C TYR A 55 -8.37 1.03 0.28
N TRP A 56 -8.66 2.00 -0.58
CA TRP A 56 -8.01 2.16 -1.89
C TRP A 56 -7.96 3.61 -2.35
N ASP A 57 -7.33 4.47 -1.56
CA ASP A 57 -7.06 5.84 -1.96
C ASP A 57 -5.82 5.89 -2.87
N THR A 58 -5.96 6.38 -4.10
CA THR A 58 -4.93 6.26 -5.16
C THR A 58 -4.54 7.59 -5.78
N GLU A 59 -5.00 8.71 -5.23
CA GLU A 59 -4.73 10.04 -5.76
C GLU A 59 -3.24 10.38 -5.81
N LEU A 60 -2.48 10.11 -4.74
CA LEU A 60 -1.04 10.36 -4.75
C LEU A 60 -0.32 9.42 -5.74
N LEU A 61 -0.70 8.14 -5.78
CA LEU A 61 -0.15 7.18 -6.74
C LEU A 61 -0.38 7.66 -8.19
N ALA A 62 -1.59 8.12 -8.50
CA ALA A 62 -1.92 8.67 -9.80
C ALA A 62 -1.10 9.94 -10.12
N ALA A 63 -0.88 10.81 -9.14
CA ALA A 63 -0.04 11.99 -9.30
C ALA A 63 1.42 11.63 -9.59
N GLU A 64 1.97 10.63 -8.90
CA GLU A 64 3.34 10.16 -9.15
C GLU A 64 3.49 9.47 -10.51
N LEU A 65 2.52 8.64 -10.91
CA LEU A 65 2.48 8.05 -12.25
C LEU A 65 2.45 9.13 -13.33
N LEU A 66 1.65 10.17 -13.14
CA LEU A 66 1.59 11.30 -14.07
C LEU A 66 2.91 12.08 -14.11
N ARG A 67 3.56 12.29 -12.96
CA ARG A 67 4.87 12.96 -12.85
C ARG A 67 6.00 12.20 -13.55
N ALA A 68 5.94 10.86 -13.62
CA ALA A 68 6.91 10.05 -14.34
C ALA A 68 6.96 10.38 -15.85
N GLY A 69 5.85 10.87 -16.40
CA GLY A 69 5.73 11.27 -17.81
C GLY A 69 5.40 10.11 -18.76
N PRO A 70 5.10 10.41 -20.04
CA PRO A 70 4.63 9.42 -21.01
C PRO A 70 5.62 8.25 -21.21
N GLY A 71 5.12 7.03 -21.34
CA GLY A 71 5.92 5.82 -21.51
C GLY A 71 6.52 5.28 -20.21
N ALA A 72 7.15 6.15 -19.40
CA ALA A 72 7.60 5.80 -18.05
C ALA A 72 6.41 5.51 -17.12
N LEU A 73 5.32 6.28 -17.26
CA LEU A 73 4.04 6.06 -16.60
C LEU A 73 3.54 4.63 -16.82
N ALA A 74 3.41 4.20 -18.09
CA ALA A 74 2.89 2.86 -18.37
C ALA A 74 3.82 1.75 -17.87
N ALA A 75 5.14 1.95 -17.95
CA ALA A 75 6.11 1.00 -17.41
C ALA A 75 6.01 0.87 -15.89
N LEU A 76 5.99 2.00 -15.18
CA LEU A 76 5.83 2.05 -13.73
C LEU A 76 4.49 1.47 -13.29
N GLY A 77 3.41 1.77 -14.02
CA GLY A 77 2.09 1.22 -13.77
C GLY A 77 2.05 -0.31 -13.83
N ARG A 78 2.65 -0.90 -14.88
CA ARG A 78 2.80 -2.35 -15.01
C ARG A 78 3.63 -2.95 -13.89
N GLN A 79 4.72 -2.28 -13.49
CA GLN A 79 5.58 -2.76 -12.41
C GLN A 79 4.80 -2.79 -11.08
N ILE A 80 4.05 -1.74 -10.77
CA ILE A 80 3.20 -1.66 -9.57
C ILE A 80 2.08 -2.71 -9.61
N ALA A 81 1.46 -2.95 -10.78
CA ALA A 81 0.47 -4.02 -10.95
C ALA A 81 1.09 -5.40 -10.68
N GLY A 82 2.30 -5.66 -11.21
CA GLY A 82 3.07 -6.87 -10.94
C GLY A 82 3.38 -7.07 -9.46
N LEU A 83 3.73 -6.00 -8.73
CA LEU A 83 3.92 -6.06 -7.28
C LEU A 83 2.67 -6.55 -6.54
N GLN A 84 1.47 -6.14 -6.96
CA GLN A 84 0.23 -6.61 -6.31
C GLN A 84 0.13 -8.13 -6.39
N ALA A 85 0.43 -8.69 -7.57
CA ALA A 85 0.38 -10.13 -7.79
C ALA A 85 1.42 -10.91 -6.98
N LEU A 86 2.57 -10.31 -6.63
CA LEU A 86 3.61 -10.97 -5.82
C LEU A 86 3.25 -11.08 -4.34
N TYR A 87 2.64 -10.04 -3.77
CA TYR A 87 2.40 -9.97 -2.32
C TYR A 87 1.05 -10.58 -1.87
N GLY A 88 0.09 -10.67 -2.80
CA GLY A 88 -1.28 -11.05 -2.48
C GLY A 88 -1.51 -12.52 -2.12
N HIS A 89 -2.79 -12.88 -2.04
CA HIS A 89 -3.25 -14.17 -1.53
C HIS A 89 -2.88 -15.39 -2.40
N ASN A 90 -2.50 -15.16 -3.66
CA ASN A 90 -2.20 -16.22 -4.63
C ASN A 90 -0.74 -16.70 -4.59
N THR A 91 0.10 -16.12 -3.73
CA THR A 91 1.51 -16.50 -3.59
C THR A 91 1.77 -17.18 -2.25
N VAL A 92 3.02 -17.49 -1.94
CA VAL A 92 3.43 -17.91 -0.60
C VAL A 92 3.48 -16.75 0.39
N ILE A 93 3.44 -15.49 -0.08
CA ILE A 93 3.46 -14.29 0.76
C ILE A 93 2.11 -14.09 1.50
N ARG A 94 0.99 -14.25 0.78
CA ARG A 94 -0.38 -14.27 1.32
C ARG A 94 -0.73 -13.11 2.26
N PHE A 95 -0.32 -11.89 1.92
CA PHE A 95 -0.83 -10.73 2.64
C PHE A 95 -2.29 -10.45 2.26
N ARG A 96 -3.08 -10.05 3.26
CA ARG A 96 -4.52 -9.81 3.10
C ARG A 96 -4.83 -8.44 2.49
N TYR A 97 -3.95 -7.45 2.69
CA TYR A 97 -4.20 -6.05 2.36
C TYR A 97 -3.00 -5.40 1.67
N VAL A 98 -3.28 -4.44 0.79
CA VAL A 98 -2.28 -3.57 0.14
C VAL A 98 -1.89 -2.35 0.99
N HIS A 99 -2.55 -2.16 2.13
CA HIS A 99 -2.51 -0.93 2.91
C HIS A 99 -1.10 -0.48 3.31
N ASP A 100 -0.18 -1.41 3.59
CA ASP A 100 1.18 -1.07 4.05
C ASP A 100 2.02 -0.46 2.93
N PHE A 101 1.78 -0.88 1.68
CA PHE A 101 2.31 -0.25 0.47
C PHE A 101 1.65 1.11 0.22
N LEU A 102 0.30 1.14 0.19
CA LEU A 102 -0.45 2.32 -0.23
C LEU A 102 -0.31 3.51 0.73
N TYR A 103 -0.34 3.24 2.04
CA TYR A 103 -0.18 4.25 3.08
C TYR A 103 1.27 4.42 3.54
N GLY A 104 2.22 3.80 2.84
CA GLY A 104 3.64 4.10 2.92
C GLY A 104 4.35 3.57 4.17
N TYR A 105 3.80 2.57 4.88
CA TYR A 105 4.50 1.94 6.00
C TYR A 105 5.77 1.22 5.54
N ASP A 106 5.67 0.48 4.43
CA ASP A 106 6.83 -0.21 3.85
C ASP A 106 7.89 0.80 3.38
N TRP A 107 7.43 1.88 2.74
CA TRP A 107 8.30 2.96 2.27
C TRP A 107 9.02 3.66 3.43
N ALA A 108 8.29 4.11 4.45
CA ALA A 108 8.88 4.80 5.59
C ALA A 108 9.92 3.92 6.28
N LYS A 109 9.62 2.64 6.50
CA LYS A 109 10.56 1.67 7.08
C LYS A 109 11.80 1.48 6.21
N TRP A 110 11.65 1.44 4.89
CA TRP A 110 12.77 1.31 3.96
C TRP A 110 13.69 2.53 3.96
N VAL A 111 13.11 3.73 3.98
CA VAL A 111 13.87 5.00 4.07
C VAL A 111 14.61 5.09 5.41
N GLN A 112 13.96 4.77 6.52
CA GLN A 112 14.54 4.82 7.87
C GLN A 112 15.80 3.96 8.04
N ARG A 113 15.94 2.88 7.27
CA ARG A 113 17.13 2.01 7.34
C ARG A 113 18.39 2.71 6.83
N GLU A 114 18.26 3.54 5.79
CA GLU A 114 19.38 4.27 5.18
C GLU A 114 18.91 5.69 4.79
N PRO A 115 18.67 6.58 5.78
CA PRO A 115 18.05 7.89 5.52
C PRO A 115 18.88 8.79 4.61
N GLU A 116 20.21 8.75 4.75
CA GLU A 116 21.14 9.60 3.97
C GLU A 116 21.01 9.37 2.47
N GLU A 117 20.72 8.13 2.05
CA GLU A 117 20.58 7.78 0.63
C GLU A 117 19.13 7.86 0.14
N ARG A 118 18.16 7.64 1.03
CA ARG A 118 16.76 7.36 0.64
C ARG A 118 15.77 8.47 0.98
N ALA A 119 16.13 9.45 1.79
CA ALA A 119 15.20 10.50 2.23
C ALA A 119 14.56 11.30 1.07
N GLY A 120 15.23 11.37 -0.08
CA GLY A 120 14.71 12.03 -1.29
C GLY A 120 13.86 11.15 -2.20
N VAL A 121 13.67 9.86 -1.88
CA VAL A 121 12.93 8.92 -2.72
C VAL A 121 11.48 8.83 -2.27
N GLY A 122 10.53 9.10 -3.17
CA GLY A 122 9.10 9.03 -2.86
C GLY A 122 8.53 7.60 -2.75
N PRO A 123 7.32 7.44 -2.16
CA PRO A 123 6.70 6.14 -1.87
C PRO A 123 6.25 5.35 -3.11
N PHE A 124 6.21 5.98 -4.29
CA PHE A 124 5.90 5.32 -5.56
C PHE A 124 7.01 5.53 -6.59
N ALA A 125 8.18 6.01 -6.17
CA ALA A 125 9.31 6.23 -7.06
C ALA A 125 9.92 4.89 -7.52
N PRO A 126 10.45 4.80 -8.75
CA PRO A 126 10.98 3.54 -9.30
C PRO A 126 11.97 2.82 -8.38
N ALA A 127 12.88 3.55 -7.72
CA ALA A 127 13.86 2.95 -6.81
C ALA A 127 13.23 2.18 -5.63
N PHE A 128 12.10 2.66 -5.10
CA PHE A 128 11.37 1.94 -4.06
C PHE A 128 10.56 0.77 -4.63
N ILE A 129 9.95 0.93 -5.81
CA ILE A 129 9.23 -0.17 -6.49
C ILE A 129 10.20 -1.33 -6.81
N ASP A 130 11.41 -1.03 -7.28
CA ASP A 130 12.48 -2.02 -7.49
C ASP A 130 12.88 -2.71 -6.18
N HIS A 131 12.93 -1.96 -5.07
CA HIS A 131 13.19 -2.53 -3.76
C HIS A 131 12.09 -3.51 -3.34
N GLN A 132 10.82 -3.12 -3.50
CA GLN A 132 9.68 -3.98 -3.15
C GLN A 132 9.68 -5.29 -3.95
N GLU A 133 10.10 -5.27 -5.21
CA GLU A 133 10.19 -6.49 -6.02
C GLU A 133 11.30 -7.41 -5.51
N ARG A 134 12.51 -6.87 -5.23
CA ARG A 134 13.59 -7.65 -4.62
C ARG A 134 13.16 -8.23 -3.28
N ARG A 135 12.48 -7.41 -2.46
CA ARG A 135 11.98 -7.84 -1.15
C ARG A 135 10.94 -8.95 -1.24
N ALA A 136 10.09 -8.94 -2.26
CA ALA A 136 9.13 -10.02 -2.47
C ALA A 136 9.85 -11.36 -2.70
N ARG A 137 10.86 -11.36 -3.58
CA ARG A 137 11.66 -12.56 -3.88
C ARG A 137 12.46 -13.05 -2.66
N GLU A 138 13.01 -12.12 -1.87
CA GLU A 138 13.64 -12.48 -0.60
C GLU A 138 12.66 -13.14 0.37
N LEU A 139 11.42 -12.62 0.46
CA LEU A 139 10.38 -13.22 1.29
C LEU A 139 10.03 -14.63 0.79
N GLU A 140 9.86 -14.83 -0.51
CA GLU A 140 9.61 -16.17 -1.07
C GLU A 140 10.71 -17.16 -0.69
N GLN A 141 11.98 -16.74 -0.73
CA GLN A 141 13.11 -17.56 -0.31
C GLN A 141 13.08 -17.86 1.20
N LEU A 142 12.87 -16.85 2.05
CA LEU A 142 12.76 -17.03 3.50
C LEU A 142 11.63 -18.01 3.87
N ILE A 143 10.52 -17.95 3.15
CA ILE A 143 9.37 -18.84 3.35
C ILE A 143 9.67 -20.26 2.87
N ALA A 144 10.38 -20.41 1.76
CA ALA A 144 10.83 -21.71 1.28
C ALA A 144 11.81 -22.38 2.25
N ASP A 145 12.62 -21.57 2.95
CA ASP A 145 13.58 -22.01 3.97
C ASP A 145 12.95 -22.20 5.36
N ASP A 146 11.64 -21.97 5.51
CA ASP A 146 10.88 -22.04 6.77
C ASP A 146 11.51 -21.19 7.90
N ASP A 147 11.89 -19.95 7.55
CA ASP A 147 12.49 -19.00 8.48
C ASP A 147 11.60 -18.75 9.72
N ALA A 148 12.23 -18.55 10.87
CA ALA A 148 11.52 -18.39 12.14
C ALA A 148 10.55 -17.19 12.17
N VAL A 149 10.82 -16.14 11.38
CA VAL A 149 9.95 -14.96 11.26
C VAL A 149 8.94 -15.13 10.12
N TYR A 150 9.32 -15.87 9.08
CA TYR A 150 8.49 -16.10 7.89
C TYR A 150 8.30 -17.59 7.59
N PRO A 151 7.64 -18.36 8.48
CA PRO A 151 7.43 -19.76 8.23
C PRO A 151 6.45 -19.98 7.07
N SER A 152 6.48 -21.21 6.55
CA SER A 152 5.44 -21.72 5.68
C SER A 152 4.09 -21.71 6.40
N LEU A 153 3.03 -21.35 5.67
CA LEU A 153 1.68 -21.24 6.23
C LEU A 153 0.78 -22.39 5.74
N PRO A 154 -0.05 -22.98 6.62
CA PRO A 154 -1.11 -23.87 6.20
C PRO A 154 -2.01 -23.24 5.13
N GLU A 155 -2.63 -24.08 4.32
CA GLU A 155 -3.56 -23.63 3.29
C GLU A 155 -4.72 -22.82 3.90
N GLY A 156 -5.10 -21.73 3.22
CA GLY A 156 -6.17 -20.83 3.68
C GLY A 156 -5.78 -19.82 4.77
N GLN A 157 -4.58 -19.92 5.35
CA GLN A 157 -4.10 -18.91 6.29
C GLN A 157 -3.51 -17.70 5.57
N VAL A 158 -3.76 -16.52 6.15
CA VAL A 158 -3.15 -15.24 5.75
C VAL A 158 -1.96 -14.93 6.64
N ARG A 159 -0.94 -14.29 6.09
CA ARG A 159 0.21 -13.87 6.89
C ARG A 159 -0.12 -12.60 7.66
N ASN A 160 0.17 -12.61 8.96
CA ASN A 160 0.14 -11.44 9.82
C ASN A 160 1.47 -11.31 10.58
N PRO A 161 2.39 -10.43 10.15
CA PRO A 161 3.67 -10.22 10.84
C PRO A 161 3.56 -9.23 12.02
N PHE A 162 2.35 -8.79 12.39
CA PHE A 162 2.13 -7.76 13.40
C PHE A 162 1.61 -8.36 14.72
N PRO A 163 1.92 -7.73 15.88
CA PRO A 163 1.45 -8.19 17.18
C PRO A 163 -0.02 -7.81 17.47
N PHE A 164 -0.78 -7.39 16.46
CA PHE A 164 -2.18 -6.98 16.57
C PHE A 164 -3.02 -7.60 15.47
N SER A 165 -4.33 -7.66 15.71
CA SER A 165 -5.30 -8.24 14.79
C SER A 165 -5.34 -7.48 13.47
N ARG A 166 -5.30 -8.25 12.38
CA ARG A 166 -5.56 -7.79 11.00
C ARG A 166 -6.89 -8.37 10.48
N GLU A 167 -7.82 -8.68 11.38
CA GLU A 167 -9.20 -9.00 10.97
C GLU A 167 -9.91 -7.75 10.43
N PRO A 168 -10.87 -7.87 9.49
CA PRO A 168 -11.38 -6.73 8.74
C PRO A 168 -11.89 -5.56 9.58
N GLU A 169 -12.62 -5.83 10.65
CA GLU A 169 -13.14 -4.82 11.55
C GLU A 169 -12.02 -4.13 12.35
N ALA A 170 -11.04 -4.91 12.82
CA ALA A 170 -9.87 -4.40 13.54
C ALA A 170 -8.98 -3.53 12.63
N GLU A 171 -8.71 -3.99 11.41
CA GLU A 171 -7.94 -3.25 10.42
C GLU A 171 -8.64 -1.94 10.02
N ALA A 172 -9.95 -1.98 9.81
CA ALA A 172 -10.74 -0.80 9.50
C ALA A 172 -10.72 0.23 10.65
N LEU A 173 -10.91 -0.23 11.88
CA LEU A 173 -10.87 0.62 13.06
C LEU A 173 -9.48 1.26 13.24
N LEU A 174 -8.42 0.44 13.18
CA LEU A 174 -7.05 0.91 13.38
C LEU A 174 -6.62 1.92 12.32
N LEU A 175 -6.85 1.65 11.03
CA LEU A 175 -6.46 2.59 9.98
C LEU A 175 -7.26 3.90 10.01
N ALA A 176 -8.56 3.84 10.34
CA ALA A 176 -9.36 5.06 10.52
C ALA A 176 -8.81 5.92 11.67
N GLU A 177 -8.47 5.32 12.80
CA GLU A 177 -7.88 6.02 13.95
C GLU A 177 -6.50 6.61 13.64
N LEU A 178 -5.66 5.87 12.92
CA LEU A 178 -4.34 6.36 12.49
C LEU A 178 -4.45 7.51 11.49
N ALA A 179 -5.37 7.42 10.53
CA ALA A 179 -5.65 8.50 9.59
C ALA A 179 -6.13 9.77 10.33
N ALA A 180 -7.11 9.63 11.23
CA ALA A 180 -7.65 10.74 12.01
C ALA A 180 -6.60 11.42 12.91
N ALA A 181 -5.62 10.66 13.39
CA ALA A 181 -4.53 11.16 14.21
C ALA A 181 -3.31 11.66 13.41
N GLY A 182 -3.34 11.65 12.07
CA GLY A 182 -2.20 12.02 11.23
C GLY A 182 -0.99 11.10 11.43
N LEU A 183 -1.25 9.80 11.65
CA LEU A 183 -0.26 8.77 11.92
C LEU A 183 -0.05 7.82 10.74
N LEU A 184 -0.45 8.24 9.53
CA LEU A 184 -0.05 7.56 8.30
C LEU A 184 1.21 8.21 7.72
N PRO A 185 2.17 7.43 7.21
CA PRO A 185 3.29 7.97 6.43
C PRO A 185 2.85 8.71 5.17
N VAL A 186 1.79 8.20 4.52
CA VAL A 186 1.25 8.72 3.27
C VAL A 186 -0.25 8.92 3.37
N GLU A 187 -0.71 10.16 3.18
CA GLU A 187 -2.11 10.50 2.96
C GLU A 187 -2.49 10.22 1.49
N ALA A 188 -2.65 8.94 1.15
CA ALA A 188 -2.75 8.51 -0.26
C ALA A 188 -3.94 9.12 -1.03
N TRP A 189 -4.93 9.65 -0.32
CA TRP A 189 -6.11 10.33 -0.87
C TRP A 189 -5.86 11.76 -1.37
N ASP A 190 -4.71 12.34 -1.04
CA ASP A 190 -4.33 13.68 -1.48
C ASP A 190 -3.22 13.60 -2.53
N ALA A 191 -3.52 14.07 -3.75
CA ALA A 191 -2.59 14.13 -4.86
C ALA A 191 -1.37 15.06 -4.60
N ALA A 192 -1.53 15.99 -3.66
CA ALA A 192 -0.51 16.94 -3.23
C ALA A 192 0.10 16.59 -1.86
N ALA A 193 -0.19 15.39 -1.32
CA ALA A 193 0.36 14.95 -0.05
C ALA A 193 1.89 15.06 -0.03
N SER A 194 2.42 15.34 1.16
CA SER A 194 3.86 15.34 1.44
C SER A 194 4.18 14.17 2.38
N PRO A 195 4.57 13.00 1.83
CA PRO A 195 4.91 11.83 2.62
C PRO A 195 6.01 12.11 3.66
N LEU A 196 5.83 11.57 4.86
CA LEU A 196 6.80 11.67 5.95
C LEU A 196 7.28 10.26 6.33
N TRP A 197 8.59 10.11 6.49
CA TRP A 197 9.22 8.84 6.85
C TRP A 197 9.90 8.88 8.21
N ASP A 198 10.13 10.06 8.79
CA ASP A 198 11.02 10.29 9.93
C ASP A 198 10.37 10.06 11.31
N ARG A 199 9.15 9.50 11.33
CA ARG A 199 8.43 9.14 12.56
C ARG A 199 8.42 7.64 12.79
N PRO A 200 8.38 7.15 14.04
CA PRO A 200 8.36 5.72 14.35
C PRO A 200 6.97 5.10 14.08
N TYR A 201 6.53 5.10 12.82
CA TYR A 201 5.18 4.67 12.42
C TYR A 201 4.85 3.23 12.81
N ALA A 202 5.84 2.34 12.86
CA ALA A 202 5.63 0.96 13.33
C ALA A 202 5.21 0.94 14.81
N ASP A 203 5.95 1.65 15.67
CA ASP A 203 5.67 1.70 17.11
C ASP A 203 4.36 2.44 17.38
N LEU A 204 4.14 3.59 16.72
CA LEU A 204 2.90 4.37 16.83
C LEU A 204 1.66 3.56 16.42
N ARG A 205 1.79 2.69 15.41
CA ARG A 205 0.72 1.78 15.00
C ARG A 205 0.44 0.70 16.04
N VAL A 206 1.47 0.14 16.67
CA VAL A 206 1.33 -0.84 17.77
C VAL A 206 0.71 -0.19 19.00
N GLU A 207 1.18 1.00 19.40
CA GLU A 207 0.63 1.77 20.51
C GLU A 207 -0.87 2.07 20.31
N ARG A 208 -1.25 2.49 19.09
CA ARG A 208 -2.66 2.73 18.77
C ARG A 208 -3.47 1.45 18.79
N ALA A 209 -2.94 0.34 18.27
CA ALA A 209 -3.61 -0.96 18.33
C ALA A 209 -3.83 -1.41 19.79
N ALA A 210 -2.84 -1.19 20.67
CA ALA A 210 -2.96 -1.46 22.10
C ALA A 210 -4.05 -0.61 22.77
N ALA A 211 -4.08 0.69 22.49
CA ALA A 211 -5.11 1.59 23.02
C ALA A 211 -6.53 1.21 22.58
N LEU A 212 -6.67 0.54 21.43
CA LEU A 212 -7.94 0.05 20.89
C LEU A 212 -8.27 -1.39 21.32
N GLY A 213 -7.42 -2.04 22.12
CA GLY A 213 -7.61 -3.42 22.54
C GLY A 213 -7.47 -4.46 21.41
N LEU A 214 -6.63 -4.18 20.42
CA LEU A 214 -6.46 -5.00 19.21
C LEU A 214 -5.22 -5.92 19.25
N LEU A 215 -4.45 -5.94 20.35
CA LEU A 215 -3.28 -6.81 20.47
C LEU A 215 -3.69 -8.29 20.43
N LEU A 216 -2.86 -9.11 19.78
CA LEU A 216 -3.03 -10.56 19.81
C LEU A 216 -2.52 -11.12 21.14
N PRO A 217 -3.11 -12.22 21.64
CA PRO A 217 -2.55 -12.97 22.77
C PRO A 217 -1.14 -13.48 22.42
N GLU A 218 -0.24 -13.47 23.41
CA GLU A 218 1.07 -14.15 23.35
C GLU A 218 0.92 -15.67 23.32
#